data_AF-A0A920Q9E3-F1
#
_entry.id   AF-A0A920Q9E3-F1
#
_cell.length_a   1.000
_cell.length_b   1.000
_cell.length_c   1.000
_cell.angle_alpha   90.00
_cell.angle_beta   90.00
_cell.angle_gamma   90.00
#
_symmetry.space_group_name_H-M   'P 1'
#
loop_
_entity.id
_entity.type
_entity.pdbx_description
1 polymer ?
#
loop_
_entity_poly.entity_id
_entity_poly.type
_entity_poly.pdbx_seq_one_letter_code
_entity_poly.pdbx_strand_id
1 'polypeptide(L)'
;MIPEEVILVKGGKCRQDSVHNALVEVMKEKNIPDAVLIHDGARPFCSSNLIDRILDATYRHDAAIPVLPINDTVRRITEEKNQCCRPKGELYSVQTPQGFRPKLIYAASSKEKQKIKNYRRCISA
;
A
#
# COMPACT_ATOMS: atom_id res chain seq x y z
N MET A 1 3.28 -4.77 26.70
CA MET A 1 3.43 -6.18 26.28
C MET A 1 2.85 -6.30 24.88
N ILE A 2 3.48 -7.06 24.00
CA ILE A 2 3.03 -7.24 22.61
C ILE A 2 2.09 -8.47 22.59
N PRO A 3 0.91 -8.40 21.93
CA PRO A 3 -0.02 -9.54 21.87
C PRO A 3 0.61 -10.77 21.21
N GLU A 4 0.15 -11.98 21.57
CA GLU A 4 0.68 -13.23 21.03
C GLU A 4 0.44 -13.37 19.52
N GLU A 5 -0.60 -12.71 18.99
CA GLU A 5 -0.94 -12.70 17.57
C GLU A 5 -0.03 -11.78 16.74
N VAL A 6 0.89 -11.05 17.38
CA VAL A 6 1.80 -10.10 16.71
C VAL A 6 3.15 -10.75 16.49
N ILE A 7 3.46 -11.00 15.22
CA ILE A 7 4.79 -11.42 14.78
C ILE A 7 5.65 -10.18 14.54
N LEU A 8 6.77 -10.08 15.24
CA LEU A 8 7.77 -9.03 15.00
C LEU A 8 8.75 -9.42 13.91
N VAL A 9 8.92 -8.54 12.94
CA VAL A 9 9.84 -8.73 11.82
C VAL A 9 10.83 -7.57 11.76
N LYS A 10 12.11 -7.88 11.49
CA LYS A 10 13.14 -6.86 11.35
C LYS A 10 12.84 -5.96 10.15
N GLY A 11 12.83 -4.64 10.38
CA GLY A 11 12.71 -3.64 9.31
C GLY A 11 13.91 -3.65 8.36
N GLY A 12 13.70 -3.11 7.17
CA GLY A 12 14.74 -2.91 6.15
C GLY A 12 15.23 -1.47 6.06
N LYS A 13 15.97 -1.14 4.99
CA LYS A 13 16.56 0.20 4.80
C LYS A 13 15.50 1.23 4.39
N CYS A 14 14.50 0.81 3.61
CA CYS A 14 13.35 1.63 3.26
C CYS A 14 12.02 0.93 3.63
N ARG A 15 10.91 1.67 3.50
CA ARG A 15 9.56 1.12 3.73
C ARG A 15 9.30 -0.15 2.91
N GLN A 16 9.71 -0.19 1.65
CA GLN A 16 9.48 -1.35 0.79
C GLN A 16 10.24 -2.59 1.28
N ASP A 17 11.48 -2.43 1.76
CA ASP A 17 12.25 -3.54 2.33
C ASP A 17 11.56 -4.11 3.58
N SER A 18 11.06 -3.24 4.47
CA SER A 18 10.33 -3.67 5.67
C SER A 18 9.05 -4.44 5.32
N VAL A 19 8.28 -3.95 4.34
CA VAL A 19 7.09 -4.65 3.83
C VAL A 19 7.46 -6.00 3.23
N HIS A 20 8.53 -6.07 2.43
CA HIS A 20 8.98 -7.33 1.84
C HIS A 20 9.34 -8.37 2.93
N ASN A 21 10.08 -7.96 3.96
CA ASN A 21 10.44 -8.85 5.07
C ASN A 21 9.18 -9.39 5.77
N ALA A 22 8.17 -8.55 6.02
CA ALA A 22 6.92 -8.99 6.62
C ALA A 22 6.15 -9.97 5.70
N LEU A 23 6.11 -9.70 4.39
CA LEU A 23 5.47 -10.59 3.42
C LEU A 23 6.18 -11.94 3.31
N VAL A 24 7.50 -12.01 3.49
CA VAL A 24 8.23 -13.28 3.57
C VAL A 24 7.67 -14.16 4.70
N GLU A 25 7.41 -13.59 5.88
CA GLU A 25 6.83 -14.35 6.99
C GLU A 25 5.39 -14.79 6.69
N VAL A 26 4.56 -13.91 6.10
CA VAL A 26 3.20 -14.30 5.66
C VAL A 26 3.23 -15.48 4.69
N MET A 27 4.21 -15.54 3.79
CA MET A 27 4.33 -16.61 2.80
C MET A 27 4.84 -17.94 3.38
N LYS A 28 5.36 -17.95 4.61
CA LYS A 28 5.76 -19.18 5.33
C LYS A 28 4.61 -19.83 6.08
N GLU A 29 3.51 -19.10 6.31
CA GLU A 29 2.34 -19.62 6.99
C GLU A 29 1.73 -20.81 6.24
N LYS A 30 1.30 -21.84 6.98
CA LYS A 30 0.65 -23.02 6.38
C LYS A 30 -0.62 -22.64 5.63
N ASN A 31 -1.38 -21.70 6.20
CA ASN A 31 -2.61 -21.16 5.65
C ASN A 31 -2.38 -19.69 5.30
N ILE A 32 -1.88 -19.43 4.09
CA ILE A 32 -1.71 -18.07 3.57
C ILE A 32 -3.09 -17.41 3.50
N PRO A 33 -3.26 -16.19 4.04
CA PRO A 33 -4.55 -15.50 4.01
C PRO A 33 -4.98 -15.15 2.57
N ASP A 34 -6.27 -14.91 2.37
CA ASP A 34 -6.78 -14.49 1.05
C ASP A 34 -6.42 -13.05 0.69
N ALA A 35 -6.17 -12.22 1.70
CA ALA A 35 -5.79 -10.82 1.57
C ALA A 35 -4.81 -10.40 2.67
N VAL A 36 -3.96 -9.44 2.37
CA VAL A 36 -3.11 -8.73 3.34
C VAL A 36 -3.37 -7.23 3.26
N LEU A 37 -3.34 -6.57 4.42
CA LEU A 37 -3.44 -5.13 4.54
C LEU A 37 -2.09 -4.56 5.00
N ILE A 38 -1.53 -3.62 4.23
CA ILE A 38 -0.33 -2.90 4.61
C ILE A 38 -0.76 -1.54 5.18
N HIS A 39 -0.45 -1.33 6.47
CA HIS A 39 -0.85 -0.12 7.19
C HIS A 39 0.35 0.61 7.80
N ASP A 40 0.29 1.94 7.82
CA ASP A 40 1.33 2.73 8.50
C ASP A 40 0.99 2.87 9.99
N GLY A 41 1.92 2.45 10.86
CA GLY A 41 1.71 2.53 12.31
C GLY A 41 1.47 3.95 12.85
N ALA A 42 1.85 4.98 12.10
CA ALA A 42 1.59 6.39 12.44
C ALA A 42 0.13 6.83 12.21
N ARG A 43 -0.76 5.94 11.75
CA ARG A 43 -2.17 6.24 11.45
C ARG A 43 -3.12 5.40 12.33
N PRO A 44 -3.26 5.71 13.63
CA PRO A 44 -4.01 4.86 14.56
C PRO A 44 -5.52 4.86 14.32
N PHE A 45 -6.08 5.87 13.66
CA PHE A 45 -7.54 6.05 13.50
C PHE A 45 -8.09 5.43 12.21
N CYS A 46 -7.82 4.16 11.96
CA CYS A 46 -8.43 3.41 10.87
C CYS A 46 -9.81 2.87 11.30
N SER A 47 -10.86 3.10 10.51
CA SER A 47 -12.20 2.57 10.81
C SER A 47 -12.39 1.16 10.25
N SER A 48 -13.21 0.35 10.93
CA SER A 48 -13.60 -0.98 10.43
C SER A 48 -14.28 -0.90 9.07
N ASN A 49 -15.17 0.06 8.86
CA ASN A 49 -15.84 0.25 7.57
C ASN A 49 -14.87 0.51 6.41
N LEU A 50 -13.77 1.23 6.66
CA LEU A 50 -12.72 1.42 5.66
C LEU A 50 -12.01 0.11 5.35
N ILE A 51 -11.70 -0.69 6.38
CA ILE A 51 -11.09 -2.02 6.23
C ILE A 51 -11.99 -2.94 5.40
N ASP A 52 -13.29 -3.00 5.71
CA ASP A 52 -14.26 -3.84 5.01
C ASP A 52 -14.32 -3.50 3.52
N ARG A 53 -14.41 -2.20 3.18
CA ARG A 53 -14.39 -1.73 1.79
C ARG A 53 -13.13 -2.11 1.04
N ILE A 54 -11.97 -1.98 1.69
CA ILE A 54 -10.68 -2.35 1.10
C ILE A 54 -10.64 -3.86 0.83
N LEU A 55 -11.11 -4.68 1.76
CA LEU A 55 -11.17 -6.14 1.60
C LEU A 55 -12.13 -6.53 0.46
N ASP A 56 -13.35 -5.98 0.43
CA ASP A 56 -14.32 -6.23 -0.64
C ASP A 56 -13.79 -5.86 -2.02
N ALA A 57 -13.08 -4.73 -2.13
CA ALA A 57 -12.42 -4.33 -3.37
C ALA A 57 -11.23 -5.24 -3.70
N THR A 58 -10.43 -5.63 -2.72
CA THR A 58 -9.28 -6.54 -2.90
C THR A 58 -9.75 -7.92 -3.39
N TYR A 59 -10.86 -8.43 -2.86
CA TYR A 59 -11.39 -9.72 -3.30
C TYR A 59 -11.87 -9.70 -4.75
N ARG A 60 -12.37 -8.56 -5.24
CA ARG A 60 -12.85 -8.38 -6.61
C ARG A 60 -11.75 -8.03 -7.62
N HIS A 61 -10.69 -7.36 -7.17
CA HIS A 61 -9.72 -6.71 -8.07
C HIS A 61 -8.26 -7.02 -7.76
N ASP A 62 -8.01 -7.94 -6.84
CA ASP A 62 -6.72 -8.39 -6.32
C ASP A 62 -5.89 -7.35 -5.56
N ALA A 63 -6.18 -6.06 -5.72
CA ALA A 63 -5.55 -4.96 -5.01
C ALA A 63 -6.51 -3.78 -4.87
N ALA A 64 -6.48 -3.11 -3.73
CA ALA A 64 -7.33 -1.96 -3.44
C ALA A 64 -6.58 -0.95 -2.56
N ILE A 65 -6.60 0.31 -2.96
CA ILE A 65 -5.91 1.38 -2.26
C ILE A 65 -6.89 2.55 -2.04
N PRO A 66 -7.10 3.00 -0.79
CA PRO A 66 -7.90 4.18 -0.53
C PRO A 66 -7.14 5.43 -0.96
N VAL A 67 -7.87 6.37 -1.58
CA VAL A 67 -7.32 7.64 -2.04
C VAL A 67 -8.24 8.79 -1.66
N LEU A 68 -7.65 9.98 -1.46
CA LEU A 68 -8.39 11.21 -1.21
C LEU A 68 -8.06 12.24 -2.29
N PRO A 69 -9.05 13.00 -2.82
CA PRO A 69 -8.76 14.04 -3.80
C PRO A 69 -7.84 15.10 -3.18
N ILE A 70 -6.87 15.57 -3.97
CA ILE A 70 -6.03 16.70 -3.58
C ILE A 70 -6.71 17.98 -4.05
N ASN A 71 -7.19 18.78 -3.10
CA ASN A 71 -7.80 20.09 -3.39
C ASN A 71 -6.77 21.23 -3.32
N ASP A 72 -5.66 20.99 -2.62
CA ASP A 72 -4.60 21.97 -2.47
C ASP A 72 -3.77 22.11 -3.74
N THR A 73 -3.08 23.25 -3.84
CA THR A 73 -2.15 23.49 -4.92
C THR A 73 -0.91 22.62 -4.73
N VAL A 74 -0.60 21.79 -5.73
CA VAL A 74 0.61 20.97 -5.74
C VAL A 74 1.66 21.68 -6.59
N ARG A 75 2.89 21.78 -6.12
CA ARG A 75 3.99 22.31 -6.93
C ARG A 75 4.98 21.21 -7.26
N ARG A 76 5.37 21.12 -8.53
CA ARG A 76 6.52 20.32 -8.96
C ARG A 76 7.72 21.25 -9.03
N ILE A 77 8.65 21.07 -8.11
CA ILE A 77 9.88 21.87 -8.00
C ILE A 77 11.06 21.00 -8.43
N THR A 78 11.83 21.48 -9.40
CA THR A 78 13.13 20.95 -9.82
C THR A 78 14.15 22.08 -9.79
N GLU A 79 15.44 21.77 -9.98
CA GLU A 79 16.50 22.80 -10.06
C GLU A 79 16.23 23.82 -11.19
N GLU A 80 15.63 23.38 -12.28
CA GLU A 80 15.37 24.20 -13.47
C GLU A 80 13.99 24.90 -13.46
N LYS A 81 12.99 24.34 -12.78
CA LYS A 81 11.60 24.74 -12.93
C LYS A 81 10.81 24.64 -11.64
N ASN A 82 9.89 25.59 -11.46
CA ASN A 82 8.89 25.54 -10.41
C ASN A 82 7.49 25.66 -11.02
N GLN A 83 6.83 24.53 -11.21
CA GLN A 83 5.52 24.46 -11.86
C GLN A 83 4.41 24.30 -10.82
N CYS A 84 3.44 25.19 -10.87
CA CYS A 84 2.19 25.05 -10.13
C CYS A 84 1.26 24.09 -10.88
N CYS A 85 0.73 23.10 -10.16
CA CYS A 85 -0.34 22.21 -10.60
C CYS A 85 -1.54 22.46 -9.69
N ARG A 86 -2.65 22.90 -10.28
CA ARG A 86 -3.95 22.97 -9.60
C ARG A 86 -4.79 21.80 -10.11
N PRO A 87 -4.69 20.61 -9.50
CA PRO A 87 -5.35 19.42 -10.01
C PRO A 87 -6.86 19.60 -9.94
N LYS A 88 -7.53 19.66 -11.09
CA LYS A 88 -9.00 19.76 -11.18
C LYS A 88 -9.63 18.37 -11.03
N GLY A 89 -9.36 17.69 -9.92
CA GLY A 89 -9.80 16.31 -9.68
C GLY A 89 -8.95 15.23 -10.36
N GLU A 90 -7.74 15.56 -10.81
CA GLU A 90 -6.84 14.62 -11.48
C GLU A 90 -5.81 13.99 -10.53
N LEU A 91 -5.56 14.59 -9.36
CA LEU A 91 -4.59 14.11 -8.39
C LEU A 91 -5.26 13.69 -7.10
N TYR A 92 -4.78 12.56 -6.59
CA TYR A 92 -5.25 11.97 -5.36
C TYR A 92 -4.07 11.59 -4.47
N SER A 93 -4.24 11.78 -3.17
CA SER A 93 -3.30 11.36 -2.15
C SER A 93 -3.63 9.93 -1.73
N VAL A 94 -2.66 9.03 -1.92
CA VAL A 94 -2.77 7.63 -1.50
C VAL A 94 -2.74 7.53 0.02
N GLN A 95 -3.67 6.77 0.58
CA GLN A 95 -3.75 6.49 2.01
C GLN A 95 -3.38 5.02 2.29
N THR A 96 -3.28 4.70 3.58
CA THR A 96 -3.18 3.35 4.13
C THR A 96 -4.33 3.14 5.12
N PRO A 97 -4.88 1.91 5.29
CA PRO A 97 -4.35 0.62 4.81
C PRO A 97 -4.47 0.39 3.30
N GLN A 98 -3.62 -0.47 2.73
CA GLN A 98 -3.65 -0.89 1.33
C GLN A 98 -3.82 -2.40 1.25
N GLY A 99 -4.83 -2.88 0.53
CA GLY A 99 -5.19 -4.29 0.44
C GLY A 99 -4.67 -4.96 -0.83
N PHE A 100 -4.18 -6.20 -0.69
CA PHE A 100 -3.65 -6.99 -1.80
C PHE A 100 -3.85 -8.50 -1.59
N ARG A 101 -3.89 -9.26 -2.69
CA ARG A 101 -3.63 -10.72 -2.64
C ARG A 101 -2.17 -10.96 -2.23
N PRO A 102 -1.87 -11.84 -1.26
CA PRO A 102 -0.50 -11.98 -0.73
C PRO A 102 0.53 -12.37 -1.78
N LYS A 103 0.20 -13.35 -2.65
CA LYS A 103 1.09 -13.78 -3.74
C LYS A 103 1.39 -12.65 -4.73
N LEU A 104 0.40 -11.79 -5.02
CA LEU A 104 0.56 -10.66 -5.93
C LEU A 104 1.52 -9.62 -5.36
N ILE A 105 1.29 -9.17 -4.12
CA ILE A 105 2.13 -8.13 -3.50
C ILE A 105 3.50 -8.67 -3.11
N TYR A 106 3.61 -9.94 -2.71
CA TYR A 106 4.90 -10.59 -2.48
C TYR A 106 5.75 -10.57 -3.75
N ALA A 107 5.18 -10.99 -4.89
CA ALA A 107 5.87 -10.94 -6.18
C ALA A 107 6.20 -9.51 -6.64
N ALA A 108 5.41 -8.51 -6.24
CA ALA A 108 5.66 -7.09 -6.51
C ALA A 108 6.80 -6.51 -5.65
N SER A 109 6.91 -7.00 -4.41
CA SER A 109 7.85 -6.49 -3.40
C SER A 109 9.29 -6.98 -3.61
N SER A 110 9.50 -8.00 -4.46
CA SER A 110 10.84 -8.53 -4.70
C SER A 110 11.69 -7.57 -5.54
N LYS A 111 12.98 -7.49 -5.19
CA LYS A 111 13.94 -6.56 -5.80
C LYS A 111 14.19 -6.80 -7.30
N GLU A 112 13.86 -7.99 -7.80
CA GLU A 112 14.03 -8.36 -9.21
C GLU A 112 13.10 -7.60 -10.17
N LYS A 113 11.98 -7.02 -9.69
CA LYS A 113 10.97 -6.39 -10.56
C LYS A 113 10.93 -4.86 -10.58
N GLN A 114 11.85 -4.16 -9.92
CA GLN A 114 11.97 -2.70 -10.05
C GLN A 114 12.33 -2.22 -11.48
N LYS A 115 12.59 -3.16 -12.42
CA LYS A 115 12.75 -2.93 -13.86
C LYS A 115 11.45 -3.03 -14.69
N ILE A 116 10.31 -3.45 -14.13
CA ILE A 116 9.08 -3.70 -14.91
C ILE A 116 8.16 -2.46 -14.86
N LYS A 117 7.99 -1.79 -16.02
CA LYS A 117 7.24 -0.54 -16.22
C LYS A 117 5.70 -0.65 -16.24
N ASN A 118 5.11 -1.82 -16.00
CA ASN A 118 3.67 -2.04 -16.25
C ASN A 118 2.95 -2.66 -15.04
N TYR A 119 2.64 -1.85 -14.03
CA TYR A 119 1.57 -2.22 -13.08
C TYR A 119 0.23 -1.72 -13.63
N ARG A 120 -0.72 -2.66 -13.81
CA ARG A 120 -2.11 -2.34 -14.14
C ARG A 120 -2.75 -1.51 -13.02
N ARG A 121 -3.70 -0.65 -13.41
CA ARG A 121 -4.40 0.35 -12.57
C ARG A 121 -4.73 -0.17 -11.17
N CYS A 122 -4.19 0.50 -10.14
CA CYS A 122 -4.78 0.46 -8.80
C CYS A 122 -6.16 1.14 -8.86
N ILE A 123 -7.17 0.47 -8.32
CA ILE A 123 -8.54 0.98 -8.28
C ILE A 123 -8.74 1.61 -6.90
N SER A 124 -9.40 2.76 -6.85
CA SER A 124 -9.74 3.44 -5.59
C SER A 124 -10.75 2.61 -4.79
N ALA A 125 -10.42 2.30 -3.55
CA ALA A 125 -11.32 1.62 -2.59
C ALA A 125 -12.27 2.59 -1.88
#